data_AF-A0A0D3E2T7-F1
#
_entry.id   AF-A0A0D3E2T7-F1
#
_cell.length_a   1.000
_cell.length_b   1.000
_cell.length_c   1.000
_cell.angle_alpha   90.00
_cell.angle_beta   90.00
_cell.angle_gamma   90.00
#
_symmetry.space_group_name_H-M   'P 1'
#
loop_
_entity.id
_entity.type
_entity.pdbx_description
1 polymer ?
#
loop_
_entity_poly.entity_id
_entity_poly.type
_entity_poly.pdbx_seq_one_letter_code
_entity_poly.pdbx_strand_id
1 'polypeptide(L)'
;KERNQGNVIRGSEENRVKRDIKSIVLLTRLPLILYHDSIKHRNTETRKYTKNKNNLEKNKDRMLCSRSKTVFVLFSFLLVATGISIAEKEAASVEEEWGTSVKERFMAEEKGENSSLILAANRTKRKDPTENFNIYTGGWNISNTHYWTSVAYTAAPFFVIAGVWFVIFGLSLSLICLCYCCCARQPYGYSRVAYALSLILLISFTIAAIVGCVFLYTGQEKFHASTTDTLDYVVRQANFTAENLRNVSDYLNAAKKVDVQSIVLPGDVLSSIDNIQGKINSSATTLSVQTMENQDRIQDVLDNMRLALIIIAAVMLFLAFIGFLLSIFGLQCLVYTLVILGWILVTGTFVLCGLFLLLHNVVGDTCVAMDQWVQNPKAHTALDDILPCVDNATATETLSQTKLVTYQLVEIVDNFMNTIANKNFPPQARPLYYNQSGPLMPLLCNPFNADLSDHLCKPGEVHLNNATEVWKSYTCEYITTGTCSTPGRLTPNHYTQMAAAVNVSYGLYKYGPFLADLRGCNFVRSTFTDIERDHCPGLRRYTQWIYVGLVLVSTAVMLSLVFWVVYARERRHRVYTKDYNAMHSEAPRDKGPL
;
A
#
# COMPACT_ATOMS: atom_id res chain seq x y z
N LYS A 1 -105.09 -81.38 -54.14
CA LYS A 1 -104.30 -81.49 -55.39
C LYS A 1 -104.87 -80.44 -56.34
N GLU A 2 -104.29 -79.27 -56.63
CA GLU A 2 -102.91 -78.78 -56.66
C GLU A 2 -102.88 -77.34 -56.09
N ARG A 3 -102.12 -77.05 -55.03
CA ARG A 3 -101.81 -75.66 -54.61
C ARG A 3 -100.64 -75.58 -53.61
N ASN A 4 -99.55 -76.32 -53.85
CA ASN A 4 -98.42 -76.33 -52.88
C ASN A 4 -97.02 -76.55 -53.47
N GLN A 5 -96.74 -76.07 -54.70
CA GLN A 5 -95.38 -76.09 -55.27
C GLN A 5 -94.85 -74.72 -55.76
N GLY A 6 -95.60 -73.62 -55.59
CA GLY A 6 -95.18 -72.29 -56.07
C GLY A 6 -94.34 -71.43 -55.11
N ASN A 7 -94.28 -71.77 -53.81
CA ASN A 7 -93.69 -70.88 -52.80
C ASN A 7 -92.26 -71.23 -52.35
N VAL A 8 -91.64 -72.30 -52.86
CA VAL A 8 -90.29 -72.71 -52.43
C VAL A 8 -89.17 -72.11 -53.31
N ILE A 9 -89.47 -71.66 -54.53
CA ILE A 9 -88.44 -71.15 -55.46
C ILE A 9 -88.17 -69.64 -55.26
N ARG A 10 -89.15 -68.84 -54.83
CA ARG A 10 -89.01 -67.38 -54.68
C ARG A 10 -88.16 -66.95 -53.45
N GLY A 11 -88.04 -67.79 -52.41
CA GLY A 11 -87.23 -67.49 -51.22
C GLY A 11 -85.73 -67.75 -51.34
N SER A 12 -85.30 -68.47 -52.39
CA SER A 12 -83.88 -68.85 -52.58
C SER A 12 -83.08 -67.84 -53.41
N GLU A 13 -83.72 -67.02 -54.25
CA GLU A 13 -83.03 -65.98 -55.05
C GLU A 13 -82.85 -64.66 -54.28
N GLU A 14 -83.79 -64.26 -53.43
CA GLU A 14 -83.70 -63.01 -52.66
C GLU A 14 -82.56 -63.03 -51.61
N ASN A 15 -82.25 -64.22 -51.08
CA ASN A 15 -81.17 -64.44 -50.12
C ASN A 15 -79.76 -64.56 -50.75
N ARG A 16 -79.68 -64.70 -52.08
CA ARG A 16 -78.41 -64.73 -52.83
C ARG A 16 -77.99 -63.30 -53.21
N VAL A 17 -78.94 -62.48 -53.70
CA VAL A 17 -78.71 -61.05 -54.04
C VAL A 17 -78.35 -60.19 -52.81
N LYS A 18 -78.97 -60.42 -51.65
CA LYS A 18 -78.61 -59.73 -50.39
C LYS A 18 -77.21 -60.08 -49.86
N ARG A 19 -76.64 -61.23 -50.24
CA ARG A 19 -75.31 -61.68 -49.80
C ARG A 19 -74.19 -61.09 -50.66
N ASP A 20 -74.46 -60.90 -51.96
CA ASP A 20 -73.52 -60.32 -52.91
C ASP A 20 -73.39 -58.79 -52.72
N ILE A 21 -74.49 -58.08 -52.41
CA ILE A 21 -74.45 -56.64 -52.09
C ILE A 21 -73.68 -56.36 -50.78
N LYS A 22 -73.78 -57.25 -49.78
CA LYS A 22 -73.04 -57.11 -48.50
C LYS A 22 -71.53 -57.33 -48.67
N SER A 23 -71.11 -58.17 -49.61
CA SER A 23 -69.70 -58.41 -49.92
C SER A 23 -69.06 -57.27 -50.72
N ILE A 24 -69.81 -56.63 -51.62
CA ILE A 24 -69.34 -55.48 -52.42
C ILE A 24 -69.17 -54.20 -51.58
N VAL A 25 -70.02 -53.99 -50.57
CA VAL A 25 -69.90 -52.86 -49.63
C VAL A 25 -68.74 -53.03 -48.62
N LEU A 26 -68.33 -54.28 -48.35
CA LEU A 26 -67.17 -54.56 -47.48
C LEU A 26 -65.84 -54.36 -48.22
N LEU A 27 -65.77 -54.71 -49.51
CA LEU A 27 -64.57 -54.56 -50.34
C LEU A 27 -64.24 -53.11 -50.71
N THR A 28 -65.22 -52.20 -50.67
CA THR A 28 -65.03 -50.77 -50.96
C THR A 28 -64.63 -49.93 -49.73
N ARG A 29 -64.83 -50.43 -48.50
CA ARG A 29 -64.49 -49.70 -47.24
C ARG A 29 -63.15 -50.07 -46.60
N LEU A 30 -62.56 -51.23 -46.94
CA LEU A 30 -61.26 -51.64 -46.41
C LEU A 30 -60.08 -50.70 -46.74
N PRO A 31 -59.95 -50.14 -47.95
CA PRO A 31 -58.81 -49.28 -48.29
C PRO A 31 -58.80 -47.96 -47.51
N LEU A 32 -59.98 -47.40 -47.19
CA LEU A 32 -60.13 -46.13 -46.47
C LEU A 32 -59.85 -46.24 -44.97
N ILE A 33 -60.16 -47.40 -44.36
CA ILE A 33 -59.88 -47.67 -42.94
C ILE A 33 -58.39 -47.94 -42.72
N LEU A 34 -57.74 -48.71 -43.62
CA LEU A 34 -56.30 -48.98 -43.56
C LEU A 34 -55.44 -47.73 -43.81
N TYR A 35 -55.89 -46.81 -44.69
CA TYR A 35 -55.19 -45.54 -44.93
C TYR A 35 -55.30 -44.57 -43.74
N HIS A 36 -56.46 -44.51 -43.08
CA HIS A 36 -56.67 -43.64 -41.92
C HIS A 36 -55.93 -44.15 -40.67
N ASP A 37 -55.85 -45.47 -40.46
CA ASP A 37 -55.06 -46.05 -39.37
C ASP A 37 -53.54 -45.93 -39.61
N SER A 38 -53.07 -46.05 -40.86
CA SER A 38 -51.65 -45.83 -41.20
C SER A 38 -51.19 -44.39 -40.94
N ILE A 39 -52.01 -43.39 -41.26
CA ILE A 39 -51.70 -41.97 -40.95
C ILE A 39 -51.75 -41.71 -39.43
N LYS A 40 -52.71 -42.32 -38.72
CA LYS A 40 -52.82 -42.18 -37.25
C LYS A 40 -51.66 -42.86 -36.51
N HIS A 41 -51.19 -44.01 -36.99
CA HIS A 41 -50.02 -44.70 -36.44
C HIS A 41 -48.72 -43.93 -36.74
N ARG A 42 -48.56 -43.40 -37.96
CA ARG A 42 -47.39 -42.59 -38.34
C ARG A 42 -47.31 -41.27 -37.59
N ASN A 43 -48.45 -40.61 -37.33
CA ASN A 43 -48.53 -39.38 -36.53
C ASN A 43 -48.33 -39.62 -35.02
N THR A 44 -48.66 -40.81 -34.51
CA THR A 44 -48.40 -41.17 -33.11
C THR A 44 -46.96 -41.61 -32.88
N GLU A 45 -46.32 -42.28 -33.83
CA GLU A 45 -44.88 -42.60 -33.77
C GLU A 45 -44.00 -41.35 -33.93
N THR A 46 -44.31 -40.46 -34.87
CA THR A 46 -43.60 -39.16 -34.96
C THR A 46 -43.81 -38.33 -33.69
N ARG A 47 -45.04 -38.22 -33.14
CA ARG A 47 -45.23 -37.57 -31.83
C ARG A 47 -44.46 -38.25 -30.70
N LYS A 48 -44.37 -39.58 -30.66
CA LYS A 48 -43.57 -40.30 -29.65
C LYS A 48 -42.08 -40.03 -29.83
N TYR A 49 -41.57 -40.00 -31.06
CA TYR A 49 -40.16 -39.72 -31.36
C TYR A 49 -39.79 -38.28 -31.03
N THR A 50 -40.61 -37.29 -31.40
CA THR A 50 -40.41 -35.88 -31.04
C THR A 50 -40.54 -35.67 -29.53
N LYS A 51 -41.46 -36.37 -28.86
CA LYS A 51 -41.60 -36.33 -27.39
C LYS A 51 -40.41 -36.98 -26.68
N ASN A 52 -39.85 -38.07 -27.21
CA ASN A 52 -38.64 -38.71 -26.68
C ASN A 52 -37.39 -37.85 -26.91
N LYS A 53 -37.25 -37.23 -28.09
CA LYS A 53 -36.15 -36.30 -28.39
C LYS A 53 -36.20 -35.08 -27.46
N ASN A 54 -37.37 -34.46 -27.30
CA ASN A 54 -37.56 -33.36 -26.36
C ASN A 54 -37.33 -33.77 -24.90
N ASN A 55 -37.69 -35.00 -24.51
CA ASN A 55 -37.42 -35.52 -23.17
C ASN A 55 -35.93 -35.81 -22.93
N LEU A 56 -35.21 -36.30 -23.94
CA LEU A 56 -33.77 -36.59 -23.90
C LEU A 56 -32.95 -35.30 -23.86
N GLU A 57 -33.31 -34.31 -24.68
CA GLU A 57 -32.70 -32.97 -24.72
C GLU A 57 -32.94 -32.25 -23.39
N LYS A 58 -34.17 -32.28 -22.89
CA LYS A 58 -34.52 -31.79 -21.54
C LYS A 58 -33.82 -32.56 -20.42
N ASN A 59 -33.49 -33.84 -20.60
CA ASN A 59 -32.69 -34.62 -19.62
C ASN A 59 -31.20 -34.25 -19.69
N LYS A 60 -30.67 -33.95 -20.88
CA LYS A 60 -29.29 -33.49 -21.09
C LYS A 60 -29.07 -32.12 -20.47
N ASP A 61 -30.00 -31.18 -20.68
CA ASP A 61 -30.00 -29.86 -20.04
C ASP A 61 -30.14 -29.95 -18.51
N ARG A 62 -30.95 -30.91 -18.02
CA ARG A 62 -31.10 -31.22 -16.58
C ARG A 62 -29.80 -31.77 -15.96
N MET A 63 -29.08 -32.64 -16.66
CA MET A 63 -27.82 -33.21 -16.20
C MET A 63 -26.71 -32.15 -16.17
N LEU A 64 -26.69 -31.24 -17.16
CA LEU A 64 -25.80 -30.08 -17.21
C LEU A 64 -26.03 -29.11 -16.03
N CYS A 65 -27.28 -28.76 -15.71
CA CYS A 65 -27.59 -27.83 -14.61
C CYS A 65 -27.36 -28.45 -13.20
N SER A 66 -27.37 -29.79 -13.05
CA SER A 66 -26.97 -30.46 -11.79
C SER A 66 -25.45 -30.62 -11.66
N ARG A 67 -24.74 -31.00 -12.74
CA ARG A 67 -23.28 -31.11 -12.74
C ARG A 67 -22.61 -29.74 -12.56
N SER A 68 -23.18 -28.68 -13.14
CA SER A 68 -22.73 -27.29 -12.96
C SER A 68 -22.67 -26.88 -11.48
N LYS A 69 -23.65 -27.27 -10.66
CA LYS A 69 -23.71 -26.92 -9.22
C LYS A 69 -22.65 -27.64 -8.38
N THR A 70 -22.42 -28.93 -8.62
CA THR A 70 -21.40 -29.71 -7.90
C THR A 70 -19.99 -29.29 -8.32
N VAL A 71 -19.79 -29.02 -9.61
CA VAL A 71 -18.53 -28.48 -10.14
C VAL A 71 -18.25 -27.11 -9.54
N PHE A 72 -19.26 -26.26 -9.39
CA PHE A 72 -19.11 -24.94 -8.78
C PHE A 72 -18.66 -24.98 -7.32
N VAL A 73 -19.29 -25.81 -6.47
CA VAL A 73 -18.89 -25.95 -5.06
C VAL A 73 -17.47 -26.48 -4.94
N LEU A 74 -17.13 -27.53 -5.71
CA LEU A 74 -15.77 -28.08 -5.74
C LEU A 74 -14.75 -27.06 -6.24
N PHE A 75 -15.10 -26.26 -7.24
CA PHE A 75 -14.24 -25.22 -7.79
C PHE A 75 -14.03 -24.06 -6.80
N SER A 76 -15.06 -23.63 -6.07
CA SER A 76 -14.91 -22.66 -4.99
C SER A 76 -13.99 -23.18 -3.87
N PHE A 77 -14.10 -24.46 -3.51
CA PHE A 77 -13.18 -25.08 -2.56
C PHE A 77 -11.74 -25.16 -3.10
N LEU A 78 -11.57 -25.44 -4.39
CA LEU A 78 -10.26 -25.49 -5.02
C LEU A 78 -9.60 -24.11 -5.06
N LEU A 79 -10.38 -23.05 -5.39
CA LEU A 79 -9.92 -21.66 -5.36
C LEU A 79 -9.49 -21.23 -3.95
N VAL A 80 -10.24 -21.64 -2.93
CA VAL A 80 -9.90 -21.40 -1.52
C VAL A 80 -8.62 -22.12 -1.15
N ALA A 81 -8.51 -23.41 -1.46
CA ALA A 81 -7.33 -24.21 -1.15
C ALA A 81 -6.08 -23.60 -1.81
N THR A 82 -6.19 -23.13 -3.07
CA THR A 82 -5.11 -22.42 -3.73
C THR A 82 -4.81 -21.06 -3.09
N GLY A 83 -5.82 -20.27 -2.74
CA GLY A 83 -5.63 -18.97 -2.09
C GLY A 83 -5.01 -19.07 -0.70
N ILE A 84 -5.44 -20.04 0.11
CA ILE A 84 -4.85 -20.34 1.42
C ILE A 84 -3.42 -20.85 1.24
N SER A 85 -3.16 -21.75 0.29
CA SER A 85 -1.80 -22.26 0.02
C SER A 85 -0.84 -21.15 -0.44
N ILE A 86 -1.33 -20.16 -1.19
CA ILE A 86 -0.54 -18.98 -1.60
C ILE A 86 -0.27 -18.10 -0.39
N ALA A 87 -1.30 -17.79 0.40
CA ALA A 87 -1.15 -16.97 1.61
C ALA A 87 -0.24 -17.63 2.66
N GLU A 88 -0.29 -18.96 2.78
CA GLU A 88 0.54 -19.77 3.68
C GLU A 88 1.97 -19.88 3.17
N LYS A 89 2.20 -20.01 1.85
CA LYS A 89 3.55 -19.95 1.26
C LYS A 89 4.19 -18.58 1.43
N GLU A 90 3.43 -17.50 1.22
CA GLU A 90 3.92 -16.14 1.44
C GLU A 90 4.18 -15.92 2.94
N ALA A 91 3.27 -16.31 3.83
CA ALA A 91 3.48 -16.21 5.28
C ALA A 91 4.67 -17.05 5.78
N ALA A 92 4.87 -18.26 5.26
CA ALA A 92 6.01 -19.12 5.59
C ALA A 92 7.33 -18.55 5.04
N SER A 93 7.32 -17.94 3.86
CA SER A 93 8.50 -17.24 3.30
C SER A 93 8.90 -16.01 4.12
N VAL A 94 7.94 -15.40 4.84
CA VAL A 94 8.16 -14.24 5.73
C VAL A 94 8.67 -14.66 7.11
N GLU A 95 8.28 -15.82 7.63
CA GLU A 95 8.74 -16.33 8.94
C GLU A 95 10.17 -16.91 8.87
N GLU A 96 10.56 -17.48 7.73
CA GLU A 96 11.95 -17.88 7.42
C GLU A 96 12.89 -16.67 7.25
N GLU A 97 12.31 -15.47 7.03
CA GLU A 97 12.99 -14.21 6.69
C GLU A 97 13.66 -13.51 7.89
N TRP A 98 13.17 -13.72 9.12
CA TRP A 98 13.82 -13.16 10.32
C TRP A 98 15.20 -13.82 10.56
N GLY A 99 15.33 -15.11 10.22
CA GLY A 99 16.54 -15.90 10.38
C GLY A 99 17.61 -15.64 9.31
N THR A 100 17.23 -15.24 8.10
CA THR A 100 18.16 -14.98 6.99
C THR A 100 18.79 -13.58 7.03
N SER A 101 18.11 -12.57 7.57
CA SER A 101 18.64 -11.18 7.69
C SER A 101 19.97 -11.08 8.47
N VAL A 102 20.20 -11.98 9.43
CA VAL A 102 21.47 -12.05 10.20
C VAL A 102 22.59 -12.70 9.38
N LYS A 103 22.26 -13.64 8.50
CA LYS A 103 23.21 -14.32 7.61
C LYS A 103 23.59 -13.45 6.41
N GLU A 104 22.71 -12.53 6.02
CA GLU A 104 22.90 -11.56 4.93
C GLU A 104 23.90 -10.45 5.29
N ARG A 105 24.03 -10.07 6.58
CA ARG A 105 25.08 -9.15 7.06
C ARG A 105 26.51 -9.64 6.75
N PHE A 106 26.73 -10.96 6.70
CA PHE A 106 28.05 -11.54 6.46
C PHE A 106 28.41 -11.71 4.97
N MET A 107 27.41 -11.74 4.06
CA MET A 107 27.66 -11.97 2.63
C MET A 107 27.86 -10.68 1.82
N ALA A 108 27.44 -9.53 2.36
CA ALA A 108 27.69 -8.22 1.75
C ALA A 108 29.15 -7.76 1.90
N GLU A 109 29.91 -8.31 2.86
CA GLU A 109 31.35 -8.03 3.02
C GLU A 109 32.23 -8.67 1.93
N GLU A 110 31.72 -9.60 1.11
CA GLU A 110 32.56 -10.41 0.22
C GLU A 110 32.61 -9.94 -1.25
N LYS A 111 31.85 -8.91 -1.67
CA LYS A 111 31.83 -8.42 -3.06
C LYS A 111 32.45 -7.04 -3.27
N GLY A 112 33.78 -7.05 -3.45
CA GLY A 112 34.59 -6.26 -4.38
C GLY A 112 34.29 -4.77 -4.62
N GLU A 113 35.25 -3.93 -4.24
CA GLU A 113 35.31 -2.44 -4.27
C GLU A 113 35.05 -1.72 -5.61
N ASN A 114 34.64 -2.37 -6.70
CA ASN A 114 34.52 -1.71 -8.02
C ASN A 114 33.20 -1.99 -8.78
N SER A 115 32.17 -2.53 -8.13
CA SER A 115 30.82 -2.68 -8.73
C SER A 115 29.82 -1.76 -8.03
N SER A 116 28.92 -1.13 -8.78
CA SER A 116 27.78 -0.40 -8.21
C SER A 116 27.03 -1.32 -7.24
N LEU A 117 26.76 -0.84 -6.04
CA LEU A 117 26.08 -1.65 -5.04
C LEU A 117 24.59 -1.72 -5.40
N ILE A 118 24.12 -2.93 -5.64
CA ILE A 118 22.72 -3.22 -5.92
C ILE A 118 21.99 -3.40 -4.58
N LEU A 119 21.12 -2.45 -4.25
CA LEU A 119 20.36 -2.48 -2.99
C LEU A 119 19.28 -3.57 -3.01
N ALA A 120 19.02 -4.20 -1.86
CA ALA A 120 18.07 -5.29 -1.65
C ALA A 120 18.12 -6.41 -2.73
N ALA A 121 19.32 -6.69 -3.27
CA ALA A 121 19.49 -7.56 -4.44
C ALA A 121 18.94 -8.98 -4.24
N ASN A 122 18.98 -9.52 -3.02
CA ASN A 122 18.48 -10.87 -2.76
C ASN A 122 16.95 -10.91 -2.64
N ARG A 123 16.38 -9.95 -1.92
CA ARG A 123 14.93 -9.83 -1.66
C ARG A 123 14.12 -9.49 -2.92
N THR A 124 14.74 -8.77 -3.85
CA THR A 124 14.11 -8.33 -5.12
C THR A 124 14.19 -9.37 -6.23
N LYS A 125 14.83 -10.55 -6.02
CA LYS A 125 14.88 -11.63 -7.02
C LYS A 125 13.49 -12.24 -7.23
N ARG A 126 12.76 -11.66 -8.18
CA ARG A 126 11.39 -12.01 -8.52
C ARG A 126 11.26 -12.10 -10.03
N LYS A 127 10.24 -12.80 -10.52
CA LYS A 127 9.99 -12.87 -11.97
C LYS A 127 9.46 -11.55 -12.48
N ASP A 128 10.00 -11.08 -13.59
CA ASP A 128 9.53 -9.89 -14.28
C ASP A 128 8.71 -10.23 -15.53
N PRO A 129 7.40 -9.96 -15.55
CA PRO A 129 6.55 -10.27 -16.69
C PRO A 129 6.91 -9.46 -17.96
N THR A 130 7.55 -8.28 -17.85
CA THR A 130 7.95 -7.51 -19.03
C THR A 130 9.24 -8.01 -19.67
N GLU A 131 10.01 -8.85 -18.97
CA GLU A 131 11.27 -9.43 -19.42
C GLU A 131 11.13 -10.96 -19.62
N ASN A 132 10.06 -11.41 -20.31
CA ASN A 132 9.79 -12.83 -20.57
C ASN A 132 9.78 -13.72 -19.29
N PHE A 133 9.38 -13.16 -18.14
CA PHE A 133 9.39 -13.83 -16.83
C PHE A 133 10.80 -14.21 -16.33
N ASN A 134 11.85 -13.58 -16.86
CA ASN A 134 13.20 -13.69 -16.33
C ASN A 134 13.26 -13.15 -14.89
N ILE A 135 14.24 -13.63 -14.13
CA ILE A 135 14.45 -13.16 -12.75
C ILE A 135 15.04 -11.76 -12.81
N TYR A 136 14.36 -10.82 -12.17
CA TYR A 136 14.85 -9.46 -11.97
C TYR A 136 16.05 -9.46 -11.03
N THR A 137 17.16 -8.85 -11.47
CA THR A 137 18.42 -8.76 -10.71
C THR A 137 18.87 -7.33 -10.47
N GLY A 138 18.03 -6.34 -10.80
CA GLY A 138 18.38 -4.92 -10.74
C GLY A 138 18.35 -4.29 -9.35
N GLY A 139 17.89 -5.03 -8.32
CA GLY A 139 17.79 -4.51 -6.96
C GLY A 139 16.61 -3.57 -6.73
N TRP A 140 16.53 -3.01 -5.53
CA TRP A 140 15.59 -1.95 -5.24
C TRP A 140 15.96 -0.70 -6.04
N ASN A 141 15.03 -0.24 -6.90
CA ASN A 141 15.17 0.99 -7.66
C ASN A 141 13.77 1.50 -8.09
N ILE A 142 13.26 2.53 -7.41
CA ILE A 142 11.93 3.08 -7.69
C ILE A 142 11.81 3.81 -9.04
N SER A 143 12.92 4.20 -9.66
CA SER A 143 12.94 4.81 -11.01
C SER A 143 12.90 3.74 -12.12
N ASN A 144 13.19 2.49 -11.80
CA ASN A 144 13.22 1.39 -12.76
C ASN A 144 11.84 0.75 -12.94
N THR A 145 11.33 0.73 -14.17
CA THR A 145 10.05 0.09 -14.49
C THR A 145 10.05 -1.42 -14.21
N HIS A 146 11.17 -2.11 -14.44
CA HIS A 146 11.31 -3.55 -14.19
C HIS A 146 11.24 -3.92 -12.70
N TYR A 147 11.63 -2.99 -11.82
CA TYR A 147 11.42 -3.16 -10.37
C TYR A 147 9.91 -3.16 -10.06
N TRP A 148 9.16 -2.18 -10.58
CA TRP A 148 7.72 -2.08 -10.36
C TRP A 148 6.93 -3.26 -10.95
N THR A 149 7.29 -3.73 -12.14
CA THR A 149 6.62 -4.88 -12.77
C THR A 149 6.91 -6.18 -12.02
N SER A 150 8.15 -6.39 -11.56
CA SER A 150 8.53 -7.57 -10.79
C SER A 150 7.89 -7.62 -9.39
N VAL A 151 7.83 -6.49 -8.67
CA VAL A 151 7.11 -6.43 -7.39
C VAL A 151 5.60 -6.52 -7.57
N ALA A 152 5.02 -5.90 -8.60
CA ALA A 152 3.60 -6.02 -8.88
C ALA A 152 3.21 -7.46 -9.24
N TYR A 153 4.11 -8.23 -9.87
CA TYR A 153 3.85 -9.62 -10.21
C TYR A 153 3.69 -10.53 -8.99
N THR A 154 4.23 -10.17 -7.81
CA THR A 154 3.96 -10.95 -6.58
C THR A 154 2.49 -10.89 -6.18
N ALA A 155 1.77 -9.83 -6.55
CA ALA A 155 0.34 -9.69 -6.29
C ALA A 155 -0.55 -10.39 -7.35
N ALA A 156 0.04 -10.87 -8.46
CA ALA A 156 -0.69 -11.53 -9.54
C ALA A 156 -1.62 -12.67 -9.10
N PRO A 157 -1.25 -13.55 -8.13
CA PRO A 157 -2.15 -14.62 -7.71
C PRO A 157 -3.48 -14.11 -7.17
N PHE A 158 -3.50 -13.01 -6.42
CA PHE A 158 -4.74 -12.42 -5.89
C PHE A 158 -5.60 -11.79 -6.98
N PHE A 159 -4.99 -11.12 -7.97
CA PHE A 159 -5.72 -10.59 -9.12
C PHE A 159 -6.30 -11.70 -10.00
N VAL A 160 -5.58 -12.80 -10.18
CA VAL A 160 -6.09 -13.98 -10.89
C VAL A 160 -7.25 -14.61 -10.12
N ILE A 161 -7.12 -14.80 -8.80
CA ILE A 161 -8.22 -15.31 -7.96
C ILE A 161 -9.44 -14.39 -8.06
N ALA A 162 -9.26 -13.07 -7.98
CA ALA A 162 -10.34 -12.09 -8.12
C ALA A 162 -11.04 -12.20 -9.48
N GLY A 163 -10.28 -12.26 -10.58
CA GLY A 163 -10.82 -12.37 -11.93
C GLY A 163 -11.55 -13.70 -12.16
N VAL A 164 -10.97 -14.80 -11.72
CA VAL A 164 -11.55 -16.14 -11.83
C VAL A 164 -12.83 -16.25 -11.00
N TRP A 165 -12.81 -15.75 -9.76
CA TRP A 165 -14.00 -15.65 -8.91
C TRP A 165 -15.08 -14.80 -9.57
N PHE A 166 -14.73 -13.61 -10.06
CA PHE A 166 -15.67 -12.68 -10.68
C PHE A 166 -16.40 -13.35 -11.87
N VAL A 167 -15.64 -13.95 -12.79
CA VAL A 167 -16.18 -14.57 -14.00
C VAL A 167 -16.98 -15.83 -13.67
N ILE A 168 -16.42 -16.78 -12.91
CA ILE A 168 -17.05 -18.08 -12.69
C ILE A 168 -18.28 -17.94 -11.78
N PHE A 169 -18.19 -17.13 -10.73
CA PHE A 169 -19.33 -16.85 -9.86
C PHE A 169 -20.42 -16.09 -10.60
N GLY A 170 -20.07 -15.05 -11.38
CA GLY A 170 -21.03 -14.30 -12.20
C GLY A 170 -21.73 -15.17 -13.25
N LEU A 171 -20.98 -15.99 -13.99
CA LEU A 171 -21.54 -16.93 -14.97
C LEU A 171 -22.45 -17.97 -14.30
N SER A 172 -22.06 -18.50 -13.13
CA SER A 172 -22.87 -19.45 -12.39
C SER A 172 -24.21 -18.85 -11.92
N LEU A 173 -24.20 -17.60 -11.42
CA LEU A 173 -25.41 -16.89 -11.01
C LEU A 173 -26.33 -16.64 -12.22
N SER A 174 -25.77 -16.21 -13.35
CA SER A 174 -26.50 -15.99 -14.60
C SER A 174 -27.16 -17.28 -15.11
N LEU A 175 -26.42 -18.39 -15.12
CA LEU A 175 -26.93 -19.72 -15.50
C LEU A 175 -28.01 -20.22 -14.54
N ILE A 176 -27.85 -20.00 -13.22
CA ILE A 176 -28.87 -20.35 -12.22
C ILE A 176 -30.15 -19.54 -12.46
N CYS A 177 -30.04 -18.24 -12.75
CA CYS A 177 -31.17 -17.38 -13.09
C CYS A 177 -31.90 -17.85 -14.35
N LEU A 178 -31.16 -18.15 -15.42
CA LEU A 178 -31.69 -18.73 -16.67
C LEU A 178 -32.36 -20.10 -16.45
N CYS A 179 -31.72 -21.01 -15.71
CA CYS A 179 -32.33 -22.31 -15.36
C CYS A 179 -33.63 -22.11 -14.55
N TYR A 180 -33.72 -21.10 -13.67
CA TYR A 180 -34.93 -20.82 -12.88
C TYR A 180 -36.09 -20.29 -13.73
N CYS A 181 -35.78 -19.51 -14.78
CA CYS A 181 -36.77 -19.00 -15.74
C CYS A 181 -37.21 -20.06 -16.76
N CYS A 182 -36.36 -21.03 -17.11
CA CYS A 182 -36.60 -21.94 -18.24
C CYS A 182 -36.88 -23.42 -17.85
N CYS A 183 -36.61 -23.86 -16.62
CA CYS A 183 -36.75 -25.27 -16.22
C CYS A 183 -37.74 -25.49 -15.07
N ALA A 184 -38.51 -26.58 -15.13
CA ALA A 184 -39.40 -27.02 -14.06
C ALA A 184 -38.60 -27.56 -12.85
N ARG A 185 -38.96 -27.11 -11.64
CA ARG A 185 -38.35 -27.58 -10.37
C ARG A 185 -38.52 -29.09 -10.21
N GLN A 186 -37.41 -29.79 -9.91
CA GLN A 186 -37.48 -31.15 -9.37
C GLN A 186 -37.47 -31.12 -7.84
N PRO A 187 -38.21 -32.02 -7.17
CA PRO A 187 -38.04 -32.29 -5.76
C PRO A 187 -36.73 -33.06 -5.57
N TYR A 188 -35.67 -32.36 -5.22
CA TYR A 188 -34.44 -32.98 -4.72
C TYR A 188 -34.71 -33.52 -3.30
N GLY A 189 -34.13 -34.67 -2.95
CA GLY A 189 -34.26 -35.25 -1.61
C GLY A 189 -33.43 -34.48 -0.59
N TYR A 190 -33.95 -34.32 0.63
CA TYR A 190 -33.27 -33.68 1.75
C TYR A 190 -32.07 -34.52 2.23
N SER A 191 -30.88 -33.92 2.34
CA SER A 191 -29.71 -34.57 2.96
C SER A 191 -29.40 -33.97 4.33
N ARG A 192 -29.60 -34.77 5.39
CA ARG A 192 -29.35 -34.36 6.79
C ARG A 192 -27.88 -34.01 7.04
N VAL A 193 -26.96 -34.74 6.41
CA VAL A 193 -25.51 -34.54 6.54
C VAL A 193 -25.10 -33.21 5.88
N ALA A 194 -25.57 -32.93 4.66
CA ALA A 194 -25.26 -31.68 3.96
C ALA A 194 -25.81 -30.45 4.71
N TYR A 195 -27.01 -30.57 5.28
CA TYR A 195 -27.62 -29.54 6.11
C TYR A 195 -26.82 -29.26 7.41
N ALA A 196 -26.40 -30.31 8.14
CA ALA A 196 -25.63 -30.13 9.36
C ALA A 196 -24.22 -29.59 9.09
N LEU A 197 -23.54 -30.11 8.07
CA LEU A 197 -22.18 -29.72 7.69
C LEU A 197 -22.14 -28.27 7.18
N SER A 198 -23.11 -27.87 6.34
CA SER A 198 -23.19 -26.47 5.88
C SER A 198 -23.43 -25.49 7.03
N LEU A 199 -24.23 -25.85 8.04
CA LEU A 199 -24.43 -25.02 9.22
C LEU A 199 -23.14 -24.85 10.04
N ILE A 200 -22.43 -25.95 10.30
CA ILE A 200 -21.15 -25.92 11.04
C ILE A 200 -20.12 -25.06 10.30
N LEU A 201 -20.00 -25.23 8.98
CA LEU A 201 -19.09 -24.44 8.17
C LEU A 201 -19.46 -22.96 8.18
N LEU A 202 -20.75 -22.61 8.06
CA LEU A 202 -21.20 -21.22 8.15
C LEU A 202 -20.84 -20.58 9.48
N ILE A 203 -20.97 -21.30 10.60
CA ILE A 203 -20.55 -20.80 11.92
C ILE A 203 -19.02 -20.61 11.95
N SER A 204 -18.25 -21.55 11.40
CA SER A 204 -16.79 -21.41 11.36
C SER A 204 -16.33 -20.22 10.50
N PHE A 205 -17.00 -19.97 9.36
CA PHE A 205 -16.66 -18.85 8.49
C PHE A 205 -17.09 -17.51 9.05
N THR A 206 -18.19 -17.43 9.80
CA THR A 206 -18.53 -16.18 10.50
C THR A 206 -17.52 -15.87 11.60
N ILE A 207 -17.06 -16.88 12.36
CA ILE A 207 -15.98 -16.72 13.34
C ILE A 207 -14.69 -16.27 12.65
N ALA A 208 -14.31 -16.93 11.55
CA ALA A 208 -13.15 -16.54 10.76
C ALA A 208 -13.27 -15.08 10.29
N ALA A 209 -14.41 -14.67 9.71
CA ALA A 209 -14.62 -13.29 9.29
C ALA A 209 -14.46 -12.29 10.45
N ILE A 210 -14.92 -12.62 11.66
CA ILE A 210 -14.71 -11.78 12.85
C ILE A 210 -13.21 -11.67 13.17
N VAL A 211 -12.49 -12.80 13.23
CA VAL A 211 -11.03 -12.81 13.49
C VAL A 211 -10.29 -11.98 12.45
N GLY A 212 -10.62 -12.14 11.16
CA GLY A 212 -9.99 -11.40 10.08
C GLY A 212 -10.25 -9.89 10.17
N CYS A 213 -11.47 -9.48 10.54
CA CYS A 213 -11.79 -8.08 10.79
C CYS A 213 -11.01 -7.52 11.99
N VAL A 214 -10.73 -8.32 13.03
CA VAL A 214 -9.88 -7.90 14.15
C VAL A 214 -8.44 -7.67 13.70
N PHE A 215 -7.86 -8.58 12.90
CA PHE A 215 -6.52 -8.39 12.32
C PHE A 215 -6.47 -7.16 11.42
N LEU A 216 -7.49 -6.92 10.59
CA LEU A 216 -7.59 -5.74 9.74
C LEU A 216 -7.62 -4.45 10.56
N TYR A 217 -8.51 -4.38 11.54
CA TYR A 217 -8.71 -3.18 12.34
C TYR A 217 -7.45 -2.83 13.13
N THR A 218 -6.86 -3.81 13.81
CA THR A 218 -5.63 -3.64 14.58
C THR A 218 -4.42 -3.34 13.68
N GLY A 219 -4.29 -4.04 12.56
CA GLY A 219 -3.24 -3.81 11.57
C GLY A 219 -3.30 -2.41 10.97
N GLN A 220 -4.50 -1.92 10.61
CA GLN A 220 -4.70 -0.58 10.04
C GLN A 220 -4.36 0.53 11.02
N GLU A 221 -4.88 0.45 12.24
CA GLU A 221 -4.60 1.45 13.28
C GLU A 221 -3.10 1.57 13.53
N LYS A 222 -2.43 0.43 13.69
CA LYS A 222 -0.99 0.39 13.97
C LYS A 222 -0.13 0.75 12.76
N PHE A 223 -0.52 0.36 11.55
CA PHE A 223 0.17 0.75 10.32
C PHE A 223 0.07 2.27 10.09
N HIS A 224 -1.13 2.83 10.26
CA HIS A 224 -1.36 4.26 10.15
C HIS A 224 -0.49 5.02 11.16
N ALA A 225 -0.56 4.68 12.45
CA ALA A 225 0.27 5.31 13.48
C ALA A 225 1.77 5.19 13.18
N SER A 226 2.25 3.99 12.85
CA SER A 226 3.67 3.76 12.54
C SER A 226 4.14 4.54 11.32
N THR A 227 3.29 4.71 10.29
CA THR A 227 3.64 5.46 9.08
C THR A 227 3.61 6.97 9.36
N THR A 228 2.62 7.46 10.11
CA THR A 228 2.55 8.85 10.57
C THR A 228 3.77 9.22 11.43
N ASP A 229 4.16 8.36 12.38
CA ASP A 229 5.36 8.59 13.20
C ASP A 229 6.64 8.64 12.33
N THR A 230 6.74 7.76 11.33
CA THR A 230 7.88 7.76 10.39
C THR A 230 7.93 9.05 9.56
N LEU A 231 6.79 9.51 9.04
CA LEU A 231 6.70 10.74 8.25
C LEU A 231 7.02 11.97 9.11
N ASP A 232 6.47 12.05 10.33
CA ASP A 232 6.75 13.13 11.27
C ASP A 232 8.24 13.20 11.63
N TYR A 233 8.88 12.05 11.85
CA TYR A 233 10.32 11.98 12.07
C TYR A 233 11.12 12.53 10.88
N VAL A 234 10.79 12.12 9.65
CA VAL A 234 11.44 12.63 8.43
C VAL A 234 11.28 14.14 8.28
N VAL A 235 10.07 14.66 8.53
CA VAL A 235 9.79 16.10 8.42
C VAL A 235 10.50 16.90 9.50
N ARG A 236 10.57 16.36 10.72
CA ARG A 236 11.32 16.98 11.83
C ARG A 236 12.79 17.08 11.50
N GLN A 237 13.38 16.03 10.94
CA GLN A 237 14.78 16.02 10.52
C GLN A 237 15.03 17.01 9.36
N ALA A 238 14.13 17.06 8.37
CA ALA A 238 14.20 18.03 7.28
C ALA A 238 14.11 19.48 7.76
N ASN A 239 13.19 19.77 8.69
CA ASN A 239 13.04 21.09 9.31
C ASN A 239 14.26 21.49 10.12
N PHE A 240 14.82 20.58 10.92
CA PHE A 240 16.07 20.81 11.66
C PHE A 240 17.21 21.21 10.72
N THR A 241 17.36 20.48 9.61
CA THR A 241 18.36 20.79 8.59
C THR A 241 18.12 22.15 7.92
N ALA A 242 16.88 22.43 7.54
CA ALA A 242 16.49 23.69 6.92
C ALA A 242 16.69 24.90 7.86
N GLU A 243 16.40 24.75 9.16
CA GLU A 243 16.62 25.77 10.17
C GLU A 243 18.11 26.07 10.37
N ASN A 244 18.94 25.04 10.48
CA ASN A 244 20.39 25.22 10.59
C ASN A 244 20.98 25.90 9.35
N LEU A 245 20.51 25.56 8.15
CA LEU A 245 20.88 26.23 6.91
C LEU A 245 20.46 27.71 6.91
N ARG A 246 19.24 28.04 7.36
CA ARG A 246 18.78 29.43 7.50
C ARG A 246 19.63 30.21 8.51
N ASN A 247 19.97 29.60 9.65
CA ASN A 247 20.85 30.21 10.65
C ASN A 247 22.22 30.55 10.04
N VAL A 248 22.83 29.62 9.27
CA VAL A 248 24.09 29.88 8.56
C VAL A 248 23.94 31.05 7.58
N SER A 249 22.86 31.08 6.79
CA SER A 249 22.54 32.19 5.88
C SER A 249 22.41 33.52 6.63
N ASP A 250 21.79 33.54 7.80
CA ASP A 250 21.62 34.75 8.61
C ASP A 250 22.95 35.25 9.20
N TYR A 251 23.84 34.35 9.65
CA TYR A 251 25.19 34.73 10.08
C TYR A 251 26.02 35.29 8.92
N LEU A 252 25.94 34.67 7.75
CA LEU A 252 26.59 35.16 6.54
C LEU A 252 26.08 36.55 6.13
N ASN A 253 24.77 36.79 6.25
CA ASN A 253 24.18 38.10 5.98
C ASN A 253 24.57 39.15 7.04
N ALA A 254 24.68 38.74 8.31
CA ALA A 254 25.16 39.60 9.38
C ALA A 254 26.63 39.98 9.19
N ALA A 255 27.47 39.09 8.65
CA ALA A 255 28.87 39.36 8.33
C ALA A 255 29.03 40.59 7.42
N LYS A 256 28.14 40.76 6.42
CA LYS A 256 28.17 41.92 5.50
C LYS A 256 27.98 43.27 6.19
N LYS A 257 27.31 43.28 7.34
CA LYS A 257 27.01 44.48 8.13
C LYS A 257 28.10 44.79 9.16
N VAL A 258 29.10 43.93 9.31
CA VAL A 258 30.23 44.17 10.20
C VAL A 258 31.10 45.26 9.59
N ASP A 259 31.13 46.40 10.26
CA ASP A 259 32.02 47.52 9.98
C ASP A 259 32.75 47.84 11.28
N VAL A 260 34.06 47.58 11.32
CA VAL A 260 34.91 47.93 12.46
C VAL A 260 35.79 49.10 12.03
N GLN A 261 35.29 50.32 12.28
CA GLN A 261 35.97 51.57 11.92
C GLN A 261 36.41 51.64 10.44
N SER A 262 35.48 51.44 9.50
CA SER A 262 35.68 51.41 8.04
C SER A 262 36.55 50.27 7.50
N ILE A 263 36.93 49.31 8.35
CA ILE A 263 37.54 48.05 7.92
C ILE A 263 36.40 47.05 7.66
N VAL A 264 36.17 46.76 6.37
CA VAL A 264 35.06 45.92 5.89
C VAL A 264 35.62 44.70 5.15
N LEU A 265 34.82 43.65 5.04
CA LEU A 265 35.11 42.49 4.19
C LEU A 265 35.42 42.93 2.73
N PRO A 266 36.42 42.31 2.08
CA PRO A 266 36.71 42.47 0.65
C PRO A 266 35.50 42.20 -0.26
N GLY A 267 35.42 42.89 -1.39
CA GLY A 267 34.28 42.82 -2.31
C GLY A 267 34.07 41.45 -2.98
N ASP A 268 35.14 40.70 -3.20
CA ASP A 268 35.11 39.31 -3.67
C ASP A 268 34.43 38.37 -2.67
N VAL A 269 34.65 38.60 -1.37
CA VAL A 269 33.98 37.83 -0.31
C VAL A 269 32.51 38.24 -0.19
N LEU A 270 32.19 39.54 -0.27
CA LEU A 270 30.80 40.01 -0.25
C LEU A 270 29.94 39.40 -1.36
N SER A 271 30.45 39.37 -2.60
CA SER A 271 29.75 38.78 -3.74
C SER A 271 29.60 37.25 -3.64
N SER A 272 30.60 36.56 -3.08
CA SER A 272 30.52 35.12 -2.80
C SER A 272 29.44 34.81 -1.76
N ILE A 273 29.31 35.66 -0.74
CA ILE A 273 28.24 35.52 0.27
C ILE A 273 26.85 35.71 -0.36
N ASP A 274 26.64 36.69 -1.25
CA ASP A 274 25.36 36.89 -1.95
C ASP A 274 24.93 35.65 -2.74
N ASN A 275 25.84 35.05 -3.50
CA ASN A 275 25.57 33.85 -4.29
C ASN A 275 25.15 32.66 -3.41
N ILE A 276 25.89 32.41 -2.32
CA ILE A 276 25.63 31.27 -1.43
C ILE A 276 24.35 31.47 -0.61
N GLN A 277 24.07 32.69 -0.17
CA GLN A 277 22.86 33.01 0.59
C GLN A 277 21.59 32.65 -0.20
N GLY A 278 21.55 33.00 -1.50
CA GLY A 278 20.45 32.63 -2.40
C GLY A 278 20.27 31.11 -2.51
N LYS A 279 21.38 30.38 -2.73
CA LYS A 279 21.37 28.90 -2.84
C LYS A 279 20.93 28.22 -1.55
N ILE A 280 21.46 28.64 -0.40
CA ILE A 280 21.13 28.06 0.92
C ILE A 280 19.66 28.30 1.24
N ASN A 281 19.16 29.53 1.09
CA ASN A 281 17.78 29.86 1.45
C ASN A 281 16.77 29.15 0.53
N SER A 282 17.10 29.04 -0.77
CA SER A 282 16.31 28.23 -1.71
C SER A 282 16.30 26.77 -1.29
N SER A 283 17.47 26.16 -1.03
CA SER A 283 17.58 24.74 -0.66
C SER A 283 16.85 24.44 0.66
N ALA A 284 17.01 25.28 1.68
CA ALA A 284 16.33 25.15 2.96
C ALA A 284 14.80 25.26 2.81
N THR A 285 14.33 26.19 1.99
CA THR A 285 12.90 26.37 1.72
C THR A 285 12.32 25.22 0.92
N THR A 286 12.99 24.78 -0.14
CA THR A 286 12.59 23.60 -0.91
C THR A 286 12.54 22.36 -0.03
N LEU A 287 13.57 22.11 0.79
CA LEU A 287 13.62 20.96 1.69
C LEU A 287 12.46 20.97 2.69
N SER A 288 12.24 22.07 3.42
CA SER A 288 11.16 22.14 4.42
C SER A 288 9.78 22.08 3.79
N VAL A 289 9.53 22.88 2.74
CA VAL A 289 8.20 22.99 2.11
C VAL A 289 7.83 21.70 1.39
N GLN A 290 8.71 21.14 0.54
CA GLN A 290 8.38 19.91 -0.18
C GLN A 290 8.22 18.72 0.77
N THR A 291 9.01 18.65 1.84
CA THR A 291 8.87 17.55 2.81
C THR A 291 7.55 17.63 3.59
N MET A 292 7.14 18.83 4.00
CA MET A 292 5.83 19.06 4.64
C MET A 292 4.67 18.77 3.69
N GLU A 293 4.70 19.29 2.45
CA GLU A 293 3.67 19.01 1.45
C GLU A 293 3.57 17.50 1.13
N ASN A 294 4.70 16.80 1.08
CA ASN A 294 4.73 15.36 0.88
C ASN A 294 4.16 14.60 2.08
N GLN A 295 4.47 15.03 3.32
CA GLN A 295 3.85 14.46 4.52
C GLN A 295 2.33 14.62 4.46
N ASP A 296 1.82 15.83 4.22
CA ASP A 296 0.39 16.11 4.18
C ASP A 296 -0.31 15.25 3.12
N ARG A 297 0.26 15.17 1.90
CA ARG A 297 -0.26 14.33 0.83
C ARG A 297 -0.30 12.84 1.19
N ILE A 298 0.75 12.33 1.82
CA ILE A 298 0.80 10.92 2.22
C ILE A 298 -0.16 10.67 3.37
N GLN A 299 -0.25 11.58 4.34
CA GLN A 299 -1.16 11.49 5.48
C GLN A 299 -2.62 11.47 5.01
N ASP A 300 -3.00 12.35 4.09
CA ASP A 300 -4.33 12.35 3.47
C ASP A 300 -4.65 11.00 2.80
N VAL A 301 -3.69 10.41 2.08
CA VAL A 301 -3.88 9.09 1.45
C VAL A 301 -4.05 8.00 2.51
N LEU A 302 -3.23 8.02 3.58
CA LEU A 302 -3.31 7.06 4.68
C LEU A 302 -4.64 7.16 5.44
N ASP A 303 -5.13 8.37 5.68
CA ASP A 303 -6.42 8.61 6.35
C ASP A 303 -7.60 8.12 5.50
N ASN A 304 -7.60 8.44 4.21
CA ASN A 304 -8.61 7.96 3.27
C ASN A 304 -8.59 6.43 3.15
N MET A 305 -7.40 5.84 3.08
CA MET A 305 -7.21 4.39 3.02
C MET A 305 -7.71 3.71 4.30
N ARG A 306 -7.37 4.25 5.48
CA ARG A 306 -7.86 3.74 6.77
C ARG A 306 -9.39 3.78 6.83
N LEU A 307 -10.01 4.89 6.44
CA LEU A 307 -11.46 5.02 6.38
C LEU A 307 -12.08 3.99 5.44
N ALA A 308 -11.56 3.86 4.21
CA ALA A 308 -12.06 2.91 3.22
C ALA A 308 -12.01 1.47 3.73
N LEU A 309 -10.91 1.08 4.37
CA LEU A 309 -10.77 -0.28 4.89
C LEU A 309 -11.66 -0.56 6.11
N ILE A 310 -11.86 0.42 7.01
CA ILE A 310 -12.81 0.29 8.12
C ILE A 310 -14.23 0.07 7.58
N ILE A 311 -14.63 0.84 6.57
CA ILE A 311 -15.93 0.67 5.90
C ILE A 311 -16.04 -0.73 5.30
N ILE A 312 -15.03 -1.20 4.57
CA ILE A 312 -15.01 -2.53 3.97
C ILE A 312 -15.12 -3.63 5.03
N ALA A 313 -14.35 -3.55 6.11
CA ALA A 313 -14.41 -4.52 7.20
C ALA A 313 -15.80 -4.55 7.87
N ALA A 314 -16.40 -3.39 8.13
CA ALA A 314 -17.73 -3.28 8.71
C ALA A 314 -18.81 -3.86 7.78
N VAL A 315 -18.78 -3.52 6.49
CA VAL A 315 -19.74 -4.04 5.50
C VAL A 315 -19.57 -5.55 5.32
N MET A 316 -18.34 -6.07 5.30
CA MET A 316 -18.08 -7.51 5.22
C MET A 316 -18.60 -8.28 6.43
N LEU A 317 -18.38 -7.77 7.64
CA LEU A 317 -18.88 -8.39 8.87
C LEU A 317 -20.41 -8.34 8.92
N PHE A 318 -21.00 -7.19 8.59
CA PHE A 318 -22.45 -7.03 8.52
C PHE A 318 -23.08 -7.98 7.49
N LEU A 319 -22.47 -8.07 6.31
CA LEU A 319 -22.89 -9.00 5.26
C LEU A 319 -22.80 -10.45 5.75
N ALA A 320 -21.68 -10.84 6.38
CA ALA A 320 -21.49 -12.18 6.93
C ALA A 320 -22.55 -12.54 7.98
N PHE A 321 -22.83 -11.62 8.90
CA PHE A 321 -23.80 -11.78 9.97
C PHE A 321 -25.25 -11.84 9.47
N ILE A 322 -25.66 -10.88 8.64
CA ILE A 322 -27.01 -10.85 8.07
C ILE A 322 -27.24 -12.03 7.15
N GLY A 323 -26.28 -12.36 6.29
CA GLY A 323 -26.39 -13.50 5.40
C GLY A 323 -26.58 -14.80 6.18
N PHE A 324 -25.85 -14.98 7.29
CA PHE A 324 -26.04 -16.10 8.21
C PHE A 324 -27.45 -16.13 8.83
N LEU A 325 -27.92 -15.00 9.40
CA LEU A 325 -29.25 -14.90 9.98
C LEU A 325 -30.37 -15.17 8.97
N LEU A 326 -30.32 -14.54 7.79
CA LEU A 326 -31.32 -14.71 6.74
C LEU A 326 -31.30 -16.13 6.15
N SER A 327 -30.13 -16.77 6.12
CA SER A 327 -30.00 -18.19 5.77
C SER A 327 -30.72 -19.07 6.81
N ILE A 328 -30.62 -18.74 8.10
CA ILE A 328 -31.38 -19.38 9.20
C ILE A 328 -32.87 -19.06 9.13
N PHE A 329 -33.32 -17.87 8.71
CA PHE A 329 -34.76 -17.61 8.58
C PHE A 329 -35.35 -18.22 7.30
N GLY A 330 -34.52 -18.51 6.29
CA GLY A 330 -34.94 -19.09 5.02
C GLY A 330 -35.52 -18.07 4.04
N LEU A 331 -35.19 -16.79 4.21
CA LEU A 331 -35.68 -15.67 3.39
C LEU A 331 -34.97 -15.57 2.04
N GLN A 332 -35.26 -16.55 1.18
CA GLN A 332 -35.64 -16.28 -0.19
C GLN A 332 -34.79 -15.30 -1.02
N CYS A 333 -35.53 -14.28 -1.45
CA CYS A 333 -35.11 -13.16 -2.25
C CYS A 333 -33.93 -12.42 -1.61
N LEU A 334 -33.98 -12.18 -0.29
CA LEU A 334 -32.97 -11.41 0.41
C LEU A 334 -31.60 -12.10 0.42
N VAL A 335 -31.57 -13.44 0.60
CA VAL A 335 -30.31 -14.20 0.54
C VAL A 335 -29.68 -14.08 -0.85
N TYR A 336 -30.47 -14.19 -1.93
CA TYR A 336 -29.94 -14.04 -3.28
C TYR A 336 -29.43 -12.62 -3.57
N THR A 337 -30.13 -11.58 -3.11
CA THR A 337 -29.67 -10.19 -3.25
C THR A 337 -28.34 -9.96 -2.52
N LEU A 338 -28.18 -10.50 -1.31
CA LEU A 338 -26.92 -10.43 -0.56
C LEU A 338 -25.80 -11.23 -1.24
N VAL A 339 -26.13 -12.34 -1.90
CA VAL A 339 -25.14 -13.10 -2.66
C VAL A 339 -24.58 -12.30 -3.83
N ILE A 340 -25.43 -11.55 -4.55
CA ILE A 340 -24.99 -10.66 -5.63
C ILE A 340 -24.11 -9.52 -5.10
N LEU A 341 -24.51 -8.89 -3.98
CA LEU A 341 -23.73 -7.82 -3.37
C LEU A 341 -22.38 -8.34 -2.85
N GLY A 342 -22.39 -9.49 -2.17
CA GLY A 342 -21.18 -10.13 -1.64
C GLY A 342 -20.21 -10.57 -2.74
N TRP A 343 -20.71 -10.99 -3.91
CA TRP A 343 -19.85 -11.35 -5.04
C TRP A 343 -18.95 -10.20 -5.50
N ILE A 344 -19.52 -9.00 -5.66
CA ILE A 344 -18.77 -7.80 -6.05
C ILE A 344 -17.79 -7.41 -4.94
N LEU A 345 -18.24 -7.44 -3.68
CA LEU A 345 -17.43 -7.05 -2.53
C LEU A 345 -16.22 -7.98 -2.33
N VAL A 346 -16.42 -9.30 -2.42
CA VAL A 346 -15.33 -10.30 -2.35
C VAL A 346 -14.31 -10.06 -3.46
N THR A 347 -14.76 -9.74 -4.68
CA THR A 347 -13.86 -9.41 -5.79
C THR A 347 -12.99 -8.20 -5.47
N GLY A 348 -13.60 -7.11 -4.99
CA GLY A 348 -12.86 -5.90 -4.59
C GLY A 348 -11.86 -6.14 -3.46
N THR A 349 -12.23 -6.96 -2.47
CA THR A 349 -11.33 -7.28 -1.35
C THR A 349 -10.12 -8.13 -1.76
N PHE A 350 -10.24 -9.05 -2.73
CA PHE A 350 -9.08 -9.75 -3.28
C PHE A 350 -8.15 -8.83 -4.08
N VAL A 351 -8.70 -7.85 -4.81
CA VAL A 351 -7.88 -6.80 -5.46
C VAL A 351 -7.11 -6.01 -4.42
N LEU A 352 -7.76 -5.61 -3.31
CA LEU A 352 -7.09 -4.96 -2.19
C LEU A 352 -6.03 -5.85 -1.54
N CYS A 353 -6.27 -7.15 -1.38
CA CYS A 353 -5.24 -8.09 -0.89
C CYS A 353 -3.96 -8.00 -1.74
N GLY A 354 -4.10 -7.99 -3.07
CA GLY A 354 -2.98 -7.84 -3.99
C GLY A 354 -2.25 -6.51 -3.80
N LEU A 355 -2.98 -5.40 -3.67
CA LEU A 355 -2.39 -4.08 -3.45
C LEU A 355 -1.62 -3.99 -2.12
N PHE A 356 -2.16 -4.55 -1.03
CA PHE A 356 -1.47 -4.56 0.27
C PHE A 356 -0.28 -5.53 0.31
N LEU A 357 -0.33 -6.65 -0.42
CA LEU A 357 0.84 -7.52 -0.58
C LEU A 357 1.96 -6.80 -1.34
N LEU A 358 1.63 -6.08 -2.42
CA LEU A 358 2.59 -5.24 -3.14
C LEU A 358 3.21 -4.22 -2.20
N LEU A 359 2.38 -3.49 -1.43
CA LEU A 359 2.85 -2.51 -0.46
C LEU A 359 3.77 -3.15 0.60
N HIS A 360 3.39 -4.31 1.15
CA HIS A 360 4.21 -5.04 2.12
C HIS A 360 5.59 -5.39 1.55
N ASN A 361 5.63 -5.86 0.29
CA ASN A 361 6.89 -6.17 -0.38
C ASN A 361 7.74 -4.92 -0.60
N VAL A 362 7.15 -3.83 -1.11
CA VAL A 362 7.87 -2.56 -1.30
C VAL A 362 8.40 -2.00 0.01
N VAL A 363 7.61 -2.02 1.09
CA VAL A 363 8.07 -1.57 2.43
C VAL A 363 9.25 -2.41 2.90
N GLY A 364 9.18 -3.73 2.79
CA GLY A 364 10.29 -4.61 3.15
C GLY A 364 11.53 -4.37 2.30
N ASP A 365 11.37 -4.18 0.99
CA ASP A 365 12.49 -3.91 0.08
C ASP A 365 13.16 -2.58 0.39
N THR A 366 12.37 -1.53 0.65
CA THR A 366 12.87 -0.20 1.03
C THR A 366 13.62 -0.26 2.36
N CYS A 367 13.10 -0.95 3.38
CA CYS A 367 13.80 -1.10 4.66
C CYS A 367 15.17 -1.78 4.52
N VAL A 368 15.25 -2.86 3.74
CA VAL A 368 16.52 -3.55 3.48
C VAL A 368 17.46 -2.69 2.62
N ALA A 369 16.92 -1.95 1.65
CA ALA A 369 17.70 -1.03 0.83
C ALA A 369 18.32 0.10 1.67
N MET A 370 17.56 0.67 2.61
CA MET A 370 18.05 1.70 3.54
C MET A 370 19.17 1.15 4.43
N ASP A 371 19.01 -0.04 5.01
CA ASP A 371 20.05 -0.70 5.82
C ASP A 371 21.36 -0.91 5.03
N GLN A 372 21.26 -1.49 3.83
CA GLN A 372 22.43 -1.76 2.98
C GLN A 372 23.15 -0.48 2.53
N TRP A 373 22.40 0.59 2.26
CA TRP A 373 22.96 1.89 1.95
C TRP A 373 23.70 2.49 3.16
N VAL A 374 23.11 2.41 4.35
CA VAL A 374 23.76 2.88 5.61
C VAL A 374 25.09 2.14 5.85
N GLN A 375 25.18 0.86 5.51
CA GLN A 375 26.41 0.08 5.67
C GLN A 375 27.48 0.43 4.61
N ASN A 376 27.10 0.94 3.43
CA ASN A 376 27.99 1.17 2.28
C ASN A 376 27.89 2.60 1.72
N PRO A 377 28.23 3.64 2.51
CA PRO A 377 27.99 5.04 2.15
C PRO A 377 28.83 5.57 0.98
N LYS A 378 29.82 4.82 0.49
CA LYS A 378 30.70 5.21 -0.62
C LYS A 378 30.32 4.57 -1.97
N ALA A 379 29.41 3.61 -1.96
CA ALA A 379 28.99 2.94 -3.18
C ALA A 379 27.92 3.76 -3.89
N HIS A 380 28.01 3.88 -5.21
CA HIS A 380 26.92 4.45 -6.01
C HIS A 380 25.73 3.49 -6.05
N THR A 381 24.55 3.98 -5.67
CA THR A 381 23.32 3.20 -5.56
C THR A 381 22.12 3.93 -6.14
N ALA A 382 21.01 3.21 -6.33
CA ALA A 382 19.73 3.80 -6.74
C ALA A 382 19.14 4.81 -5.73
N LEU A 383 19.61 4.79 -4.47
CA LEU A 383 19.14 5.72 -3.44
C LEU A 383 19.79 7.10 -3.59
N ASP A 384 21.01 7.18 -4.13
CA ASP A 384 21.75 8.44 -4.29
C ASP A 384 21.05 9.44 -5.22
N ASP A 385 20.32 8.93 -6.23
CA ASP A 385 19.53 9.75 -7.17
C ASP A 385 18.26 10.35 -6.54
N ILE A 386 17.88 9.86 -5.35
CA ILE A 386 16.61 10.21 -4.68
C ILE A 386 16.87 11.04 -3.42
N LEU A 387 18.03 10.86 -2.78
CA LEU A 387 18.33 11.53 -1.53
C LEU A 387 18.57 13.03 -1.72
N PRO A 388 18.09 13.88 -0.81
CA PRO A 388 18.35 15.32 -0.83
C PRO A 388 19.78 15.66 -0.35
N CYS A 389 20.76 14.86 -0.74
CA CYS A 389 22.16 15.15 -0.50
C CYS A 389 22.57 16.34 -1.38
N VAL A 390 23.05 17.41 -0.74
CA VAL A 390 23.68 18.52 -1.47
C VAL A 390 24.88 17.95 -2.22
N ASP A 391 25.05 18.34 -3.49
CA ASP A 391 26.20 17.89 -4.26
C ASP A 391 27.49 18.28 -3.51
N ASN A 392 28.47 17.37 -3.53
CA ASN A 392 29.70 17.54 -2.76
C ASN A 392 30.42 18.87 -3.08
N ALA A 393 30.27 19.40 -4.30
CA ALA A 393 30.86 20.67 -4.71
C ALA A 393 30.19 21.85 -4.00
N THR A 394 28.86 21.95 -4.00
CA THR A 394 28.12 23.01 -3.31
C THR A 394 28.30 22.96 -1.79
N ALA A 395 28.33 21.78 -1.18
CA ALA A 395 28.58 21.62 0.25
C ALA A 395 30.02 22.04 0.63
N THR A 396 31.00 21.67 -0.19
CA THR A 396 32.42 22.06 0.01
C THR A 396 32.63 23.55 -0.20
N GLU A 397 32.01 24.13 -1.24
CA GLU A 397 32.03 25.57 -1.50
C GLU A 397 31.45 26.34 -0.29
N THR A 398 30.30 25.92 0.21
CA THR A 398 29.63 26.56 1.36
C THR A 398 30.49 26.47 2.63
N LEU A 399 31.06 25.30 2.93
CA LEU A 399 31.94 25.12 4.08
C LEU A 399 33.22 25.96 3.95
N SER A 400 33.85 25.98 2.76
CA SER A 400 35.05 26.79 2.52
C SER A 400 34.78 28.28 2.72
N GLN A 401 33.61 28.76 2.29
CA GLN A 401 33.25 30.17 2.36
C GLN A 401 32.91 30.59 3.79
N THR A 402 32.25 29.75 4.57
CA THR A 402 32.06 30.00 6.01
C THR A 402 33.39 30.05 6.77
N LYS A 403 34.36 29.19 6.43
CA LYS A 403 35.73 29.28 6.99
C LYS A 403 36.44 30.59 6.59
N LEU A 404 36.37 30.96 5.31
CA LEU A 404 37.00 32.18 4.79
C LEU A 404 36.44 33.45 5.44
N VAL A 405 35.11 33.57 5.55
CA VAL A 405 34.46 34.70 6.21
C VAL A 405 34.86 34.77 7.68
N THR A 406 34.90 33.62 8.37
CA THR A 406 35.37 33.54 9.76
C THR A 406 36.81 34.03 9.90
N TYR A 407 37.71 33.53 9.04
CA TYR A 407 39.12 33.93 9.02
C TYR A 407 39.28 35.44 8.84
N GLN A 408 38.59 36.02 7.85
CA GLN A 408 38.71 37.44 7.55
C GLN A 408 38.10 38.33 8.62
N LEU A 409 36.96 37.95 9.22
CA LEU A 409 36.38 38.71 10.32
C LEU A 409 37.31 38.78 11.54
N VAL A 410 38.01 37.68 11.84
CA VAL A 410 39.04 37.67 12.90
C VAL A 410 40.20 38.59 12.54
N GLU A 411 40.70 38.54 11.30
CA GLU A 411 41.76 39.47 10.86
C GLU A 411 41.35 40.94 10.95
N ILE A 412 40.11 41.28 10.60
CA ILE A 412 39.58 42.66 10.73
C ILE A 412 39.64 43.11 12.20
N VAL A 413 39.21 42.24 13.11
CA VAL A 413 39.19 42.50 14.55
C VAL A 413 40.60 42.62 15.13
N ASP A 414 41.53 41.75 14.75
CA ASP A 414 42.92 41.79 15.20
C ASP A 414 43.69 42.97 14.60
N ASN A 415 43.42 43.32 13.34
CA ASN A 415 44.00 44.50 12.70
C ASN A 415 43.54 45.77 13.43
N PHE A 416 42.25 45.90 13.75
CA PHE A 416 41.74 46.99 14.58
C PHE A 416 42.43 47.03 15.95
N MET A 417 42.57 45.88 16.62
CA MET A 417 43.24 45.83 17.92
C MET A 417 44.70 46.30 17.83
N ASN A 418 45.47 45.79 16.88
CA ASN A 418 46.89 46.11 16.74
C ASN A 418 47.16 47.53 16.23
N THR A 419 46.31 48.05 15.35
CA THR A 419 46.54 49.35 14.71
C THR A 419 45.85 50.50 15.43
N ILE A 420 44.73 50.24 16.11
CA ILE A 420 43.90 51.26 16.74
C ILE A 420 43.85 51.09 18.26
N ALA A 421 43.29 50.00 18.77
CA ALA A 421 43.01 49.87 20.21
C ALA A 421 44.28 49.84 21.07
N ASN A 422 45.31 49.11 20.64
CA ASN A 422 46.59 48.97 21.35
C ASN A 422 47.63 50.05 20.98
N LYS A 423 47.29 51.02 20.11
CA LYS A 423 48.18 52.13 19.73
C LYS A 423 47.80 53.45 20.38
N ASN A 424 48.73 53.99 21.17
CA ASN A 424 48.58 55.33 21.74
C ASN A 424 48.75 56.41 20.65
N PHE A 425 47.64 56.99 20.19
CA PHE A 425 47.66 58.10 19.24
C PHE A 425 47.95 59.44 19.92
N PRO A 426 48.60 60.39 19.21
CA PRO A 426 48.76 61.76 19.70
C PRO A 426 47.47 62.58 19.47
N PRO A 427 47.23 63.67 20.25
CA PRO A 427 46.00 64.47 20.19
C PRO A 427 45.63 65.04 18.82
N GLN A 428 46.62 65.19 17.93
CA GLN A 428 46.47 65.70 16.57
C GLN A 428 45.87 64.67 15.59
N ALA A 429 45.87 63.37 15.94
CA ALA A 429 45.39 62.28 15.08
C ALA A 429 43.88 62.03 15.19
N ARG A 430 43.05 63.07 15.36
CA ARG A 430 41.58 62.93 15.35
C ARG A 430 41.12 62.51 13.94
N PRO A 431 40.13 61.61 13.80
CA PRO A 431 39.26 61.06 14.84
C PRO A 431 39.79 59.79 15.53
N LEU A 432 40.97 59.29 15.19
CA LEU A 432 41.58 58.09 15.79
C LEU A 432 42.00 58.29 17.26
N TYR A 433 42.25 59.54 17.63
CA TYR A 433 42.64 59.91 18.99
C TYR A 433 41.47 59.86 19.98
N TYR A 434 41.58 58.97 20.97
CA TYR A 434 40.78 58.92 22.20
C TYR A 434 41.68 58.49 23.37
N ASN A 435 41.24 58.71 24.61
CA ASN A 435 42.06 58.50 25.81
C ASN A 435 42.21 57.01 26.16
N GLN A 436 43.25 56.36 25.65
CA GLN A 436 43.49 54.92 25.78
C GLN A 436 44.33 54.52 27.01
N SER A 437 43.88 54.87 28.22
CA SER A 437 44.67 54.68 29.45
C SER A 437 44.68 53.23 30.00
N GLY A 438 43.95 52.29 29.39
CA GLY A 438 43.81 50.91 29.87
C GLY A 438 45.01 49.98 29.54
N PRO A 439 45.05 48.75 30.08
CA PRO A 439 46.00 47.71 29.69
C PRO A 439 45.80 47.29 28.23
N LEU A 440 46.83 46.71 27.60
CA LEU A 440 46.75 46.20 26.23
C LEU A 440 45.73 45.06 26.15
N MET A 441 44.92 45.09 25.09
CA MET A 441 43.94 44.06 24.82
C MET A 441 44.60 42.81 24.23
N PRO A 442 44.18 41.61 24.67
CA PRO A 442 44.59 40.37 24.06
C PRO A 442 43.89 40.18 22.69
N LEU A 443 44.63 39.62 21.73
CA LEU A 443 44.14 39.35 20.37
C LEU A 443 43.13 38.21 20.34
N LEU A 444 42.32 38.18 19.29
CA LEU A 444 41.36 37.12 19.04
C LEU A 444 42.07 35.93 18.42
N CYS A 445 41.81 34.73 18.91
CA CYS A 445 42.30 33.55 18.23
C CYS A 445 41.53 33.33 16.94
N ASN A 446 42.26 33.24 15.83
CA ASN A 446 41.74 32.74 14.58
C ASN A 446 41.69 31.20 14.61
N PRO A 447 40.50 30.57 14.46
CA PRO A 447 40.40 29.11 14.42
C PRO A 447 40.95 28.52 13.12
N PHE A 448 41.27 29.34 12.12
CA PHE A 448 41.77 28.89 10.82
C PHE A 448 43.10 29.57 10.44
N ASN A 449 43.92 28.85 9.70
CA ASN A 449 45.10 29.39 9.02
C ASN A 449 44.69 30.08 7.70
N ALA A 450 45.62 30.79 7.06
CA ALA A 450 45.38 31.46 5.77
C ALA A 450 45.03 30.50 4.62
N ASP A 451 45.39 29.22 4.73
CA ASP A 451 44.99 28.14 3.82
C ASP A 451 43.65 27.48 4.20
N LEU A 452 42.93 28.04 5.19
CA LEU A 452 41.66 27.54 5.75
C LEU A 452 41.76 26.20 6.49
N SER A 453 42.98 25.71 6.76
CA SER A 453 43.22 24.58 7.67
C SER A 453 42.95 24.99 9.12
N ASP A 454 42.64 24.03 9.99
CA ASP A 454 42.33 24.32 11.39
C ASP A 454 43.61 24.76 12.14
N HIS A 455 43.49 25.77 12.99
CA HIS A 455 44.59 26.38 13.74
C HIS A 455 44.39 26.25 15.25
N LEU A 456 45.47 25.90 15.96
CA LEU A 456 45.50 25.87 17.43
C LEU A 456 45.96 27.24 17.96
N CYS A 457 45.10 27.85 18.77
CA CYS A 457 45.34 29.15 19.38
C CYS A 457 46.63 29.19 20.23
N LYS A 458 47.35 30.31 20.16
CA LYS A 458 48.57 30.50 20.95
C LYS A 458 48.26 30.97 22.37
N PRO A 459 49.15 30.70 23.35
CA PRO A 459 49.00 31.24 24.69
C PRO A 459 48.92 32.78 24.68
N GLY A 460 47.84 33.33 25.25
CA GLY A 460 47.59 34.78 25.31
C GLY A 460 46.54 35.30 24.30
N GLU A 461 46.12 34.46 23.35
CA GLU A 461 44.97 34.75 22.47
C GLU A 461 43.65 34.37 23.17
N VAL A 462 42.56 35.05 22.83
CA VAL A 462 41.23 34.79 23.38
C VAL A 462 40.39 34.03 22.37
N HIS A 463 39.75 32.94 22.79
CA HIS A 463 38.85 32.18 21.94
C HIS A 463 37.54 32.93 21.65
N LEU A 464 36.95 32.65 20.47
CA LEU A 464 35.68 33.23 20.00
C LEU A 464 34.52 33.13 21.02
N ASN A 465 34.47 32.07 21.82
CA ASN A 465 33.42 31.85 22.83
C ASN A 465 33.48 32.82 24.02
N ASN A 466 34.68 33.25 24.41
CA ASN A 466 34.91 34.05 25.63
C ASN A 466 35.34 35.50 25.33
N ALA A 467 35.64 35.82 24.07
CA ALA A 467 36.24 37.10 23.68
C ALA A 467 35.40 38.32 24.08
N THR A 468 34.08 38.27 23.93
CA THR A 468 33.19 39.38 24.30
C THR A 468 33.20 39.65 25.81
N GLU A 469 33.24 38.60 26.64
CA GLU A 469 33.31 38.73 28.10
C GLU A 469 34.65 39.30 28.54
N VAL A 470 35.75 38.81 27.97
CA VAL A 470 37.10 39.31 28.26
C VAL A 470 37.22 40.79 27.89
N TRP A 471 36.84 41.17 26.66
CA TRP A 471 36.97 42.55 26.17
C TRP A 471 36.05 43.55 26.85
N LYS A 472 34.95 43.10 27.46
CA LYS A 472 34.06 43.99 28.23
C LYS A 472 34.78 44.73 29.35
N SER A 473 35.80 44.11 29.96
CA SER A 473 36.64 44.71 31.00
C SER A 473 37.60 45.81 30.49
N TYR A 474 37.73 45.95 29.17
CA TYR A 474 38.59 46.95 28.51
C TYR A 474 37.79 48.14 27.95
N THR A 475 36.46 48.15 28.12
CA THR A 475 35.58 49.21 27.64
C THR A 475 35.59 50.39 28.60
N CYS A 476 35.79 51.60 28.08
CA CYS A 476 35.73 52.83 28.84
C CYS A 476 34.31 53.42 28.87
N GLU A 477 34.00 54.19 29.91
CA GLU A 477 32.75 54.97 30.02
C GLU A 477 32.97 56.40 29.49
N TYR A 478 31.94 56.97 28.85
CA TYR A 478 31.96 58.36 28.39
C TYR A 478 31.25 59.27 29.40
N ILE A 479 31.82 60.46 29.66
CA ILE A 479 31.10 61.60 30.27
C ILE A 479 30.72 62.63 29.20
N THR A 480 31.59 62.82 28.20
CA THR A 480 31.38 63.63 26.99
C THR A 480 31.76 62.80 25.76
N THR A 481 31.14 63.06 24.61
CA THR A 481 31.40 62.33 23.36
C THR A 481 32.87 62.45 22.94
N GLY A 482 33.56 61.30 22.82
CA GLY A 482 34.93 61.22 22.26
C GLY A 482 36.08 61.14 23.28
N THR A 483 35.82 61.20 24.59
CA THR A 483 36.88 61.06 25.62
C THR A 483 36.50 60.00 26.65
N CYS A 484 37.33 58.95 26.79
CA CYS A 484 37.18 57.95 27.84
C CYS A 484 37.43 58.58 29.21
N SER A 485 36.45 58.49 30.10
CA SER A 485 36.53 58.96 31.48
C SER A 485 37.17 57.95 32.42
N THR A 486 36.95 56.66 32.16
CA THR A 486 37.57 55.55 32.90
C THR A 486 38.74 54.96 32.10
N PRO A 487 39.74 54.34 32.76
CA PRO A 487 40.78 53.60 32.06
C PRO A 487 40.17 52.52 31.17
N GLY A 488 40.48 52.53 29.88
CA GLY A 488 40.01 51.55 28.92
C GLY A 488 40.70 51.72 27.55
N ARG A 489 40.51 50.73 26.67
CA ARG A 489 41.02 50.71 25.29
C ARG A 489 39.91 50.69 24.25
N LEU A 490 38.67 50.35 24.62
CA LEU A 490 37.53 50.37 23.73
C LEU A 490 36.53 51.46 24.11
N THR A 491 35.98 52.13 23.12
CA THR A 491 34.73 52.89 23.30
C THR A 491 33.55 51.92 23.28
N PRO A 492 32.40 52.26 23.87
CA PRO A 492 31.22 51.40 23.80
C PRO A 492 30.79 51.05 22.37
N ASN A 493 30.96 51.98 21.41
CA ASN A 493 30.67 51.74 20.00
C ASN A 493 31.66 50.77 19.33
N HIS A 494 32.95 50.87 19.64
CA HIS A 494 33.94 49.90 19.12
C HIS A 494 33.70 48.51 19.71
N TYR A 495 33.37 48.45 21.01
CA TYR A 495 33.03 47.19 21.67
C TYR A 495 31.83 46.50 21.01
N THR A 496 30.74 47.22 20.71
CA THR A 496 29.56 46.62 20.06
C THR A 496 29.87 46.11 18.66
N GLN A 497 30.66 46.85 17.87
CA GLN A 497 31.09 46.41 16.53
C GLN A 497 31.99 45.17 16.58
N MET A 498 32.99 45.14 17.48
CA MET A 498 33.86 43.98 17.67
C MET A 498 33.08 42.77 18.21
N ALA A 499 32.16 42.97 19.15
CA ALA A 499 31.31 41.91 19.68
C ALA A 499 30.39 41.33 18.60
N ALA A 500 29.86 42.16 17.70
CA ALA A 500 29.10 41.68 16.55
C ALA A 500 29.97 40.81 15.62
N ALA A 501 31.19 41.26 15.29
CA ALA A 501 32.14 40.50 14.48
C ALA A 501 32.47 39.13 15.09
N VAL A 502 32.75 39.09 16.40
CA VAL A 502 33.00 37.83 17.13
C VAL A 502 31.77 36.94 17.16
N ASN A 503 30.57 37.48 17.40
CA ASN A 503 29.35 36.68 17.45
C ASN A 503 29.03 36.03 16.09
N VAL A 504 29.25 36.77 14.99
CA VAL A 504 29.11 36.23 13.64
C VAL A 504 30.16 35.14 13.38
N SER A 505 31.43 35.42 13.68
CA SER A 505 32.54 34.46 13.52
C SER A 505 32.31 33.18 14.33
N TYR A 506 31.84 33.32 15.57
CA TYR A 506 31.48 32.20 16.43
C TYR A 506 30.31 31.40 15.87
N GLY A 507 29.26 32.07 15.36
CA GLY A 507 28.13 31.41 14.71
C GLY A 507 28.58 30.56 13.53
N LEU A 508 29.32 31.15 12.58
CA LEU A 508 29.83 30.45 11.40
C LEU A 508 30.76 29.28 11.78
N TYR A 509 31.65 29.47 12.76
CA TYR A 509 32.50 28.42 13.29
C TYR A 509 31.70 27.26 13.91
N LYS A 510 30.67 27.58 14.72
CA LYS A 510 29.83 26.59 15.41
C LYS A 510 29.03 25.71 14.44
N TYR A 511 28.59 26.25 13.32
CA TYR A 511 27.88 25.48 12.29
C TYR A 511 28.81 24.73 11.32
N GLY A 512 30.13 24.93 11.42
CA GLY A 512 31.12 24.22 10.58
C GLY A 512 30.97 22.69 10.58
N PRO A 513 30.84 22.01 11.74
CA PRO A 513 30.61 20.57 11.79
C PRO A 513 29.32 20.12 11.10
N PHE A 514 28.22 20.85 11.27
CA PHE A 514 26.95 20.57 10.58
C PHE A 514 27.10 20.63 9.06
N LEU A 515 27.79 21.66 8.54
CA LEU A 515 28.08 21.79 7.10
C LEU A 515 29.02 20.67 6.61
N ALA A 516 29.94 20.20 7.44
CA ALA A 516 30.79 19.06 7.13
C ALA A 516 30.02 17.73 7.10
N ASP A 517 29.00 17.56 7.95
CA ASP A 517 28.10 16.41 7.95
C ASP A 517 27.18 16.38 6.73
N LEU A 518 26.74 17.54 6.24
CA LEU A 518 25.99 17.66 4.99
C LEU A 518 26.79 17.15 3.79
N ARG A 519 28.10 17.45 3.74
CA ARG A 519 29.01 16.96 2.70
C ARG A 519 29.09 15.42 2.66
N GLY A 520 29.03 14.77 3.82
CA GLY A 520 29.13 13.31 3.94
C GLY A 520 27.78 12.58 3.90
N CYS A 521 26.66 13.29 3.74
CA CYS A 521 25.30 12.77 3.94
C CYS A 521 25.11 12.04 5.29
N ASN A 522 25.90 12.38 6.31
CA ASN A 522 25.85 11.72 7.62
C ASN A 522 24.48 11.89 8.28
N PHE A 523 23.83 13.04 8.03
CA PHE A 523 22.46 13.32 8.47
C PHE A 523 21.45 12.31 7.91
N VAL A 524 21.51 12.03 6.61
CA VAL A 524 20.65 11.05 5.94
C VAL A 524 20.95 9.65 6.47
N ARG A 525 22.23 9.34 6.68
CA ARG A 525 22.66 8.06 7.27
C ARG A 525 22.12 7.84 8.67
N SER A 526 22.20 8.86 9.54
CA SER A 526 21.62 8.78 10.89
C SER A 526 20.10 8.60 10.82
N THR A 527 19.43 9.39 9.96
CA THR A 527 17.98 9.31 9.76
C THR A 527 17.56 7.92 9.30
N PHE A 528 18.27 7.31 8.36
CA PHE A 528 17.96 5.98 7.84
C PHE A 528 18.26 4.87 8.84
N THR A 529 19.32 5.04 9.65
CA THR A 529 19.60 4.13 10.76
C THR A 529 18.46 4.13 11.78
N ASP A 530 17.93 5.31 12.12
CA ASP A 530 16.81 5.43 13.07
C ASP A 530 15.49 4.90 12.48
N ILE A 531 15.23 5.13 11.17
CA ILE A 531 14.04 4.57 10.50
C ILE A 531 14.12 3.04 10.43
N GLU A 532 15.27 2.49 10.04
CA GLU A 532 15.49 1.05 9.97
C GLU A 532 15.29 0.40 11.35
N ARG A 533 15.91 0.96 12.39
CA ARG A 533 15.87 0.36 13.71
C ARG A 533 14.51 0.49 14.38
N ASP A 534 13.92 1.70 14.34
CA ASP A 534 12.79 2.05 15.20
C ASP A 534 11.44 1.98 14.47
N HIS A 535 11.40 2.09 13.14
CA HIS A 535 10.14 2.22 12.38
C HIS A 535 9.87 1.02 11.44
N CYS A 536 10.89 0.50 10.75
CA CYS A 536 10.76 -0.60 9.79
C CYS A 536 10.15 -1.90 10.36
N PRO A 537 10.49 -2.36 11.59
CA PRO A 537 9.87 -3.54 12.17
C PRO A 537 8.35 -3.39 12.35
N GLY A 538 7.91 -2.19 12.77
CA GLY A 538 6.50 -1.85 12.90
C GLY A 538 5.79 -1.85 11.55
N LEU A 539 6.33 -1.12 10.57
CA LEU A 539 5.78 -1.03 9.22
C LEU A 539 5.61 -2.40 8.57
N ARG A 540 6.63 -3.27 8.64
CA ARG A 540 6.57 -4.64 8.08
C ARG A 540 5.53 -5.50 8.78
N ARG A 541 5.50 -5.48 10.12
CA ARG A 541 4.55 -6.30 10.89
C ARG A 541 3.10 -5.87 10.67
N TYR A 542 2.82 -4.58 10.66
CA TYR A 542 1.44 -4.10 10.55
C TYR A 542 0.91 -4.14 9.12
N THR A 543 1.75 -3.92 8.10
CA THR A 543 1.36 -4.22 6.70
C THR A 543 1.04 -5.71 6.51
N GLN A 544 1.79 -6.59 7.17
CA GLN A 544 1.51 -8.03 7.17
C GLN A 544 0.14 -8.35 7.77
N TRP A 545 -0.19 -7.78 8.92
CA TRP A 545 -1.49 -7.99 9.57
C TRP A 545 -2.67 -7.53 8.70
N ILE A 546 -2.50 -6.42 7.95
CA ILE A 546 -3.52 -5.93 7.03
C ILE A 546 -3.78 -6.95 5.92
N TYR A 547 -2.75 -7.42 5.21
CA TYR A 547 -2.99 -8.36 4.11
C TYR A 547 -3.52 -9.71 4.63
N VAL A 548 -3.00 -10.22 5.76
CA VAL A 548 -3.50 -11.47 6.38
C VAL A 548 -4.97 -11.33 6.76
N GLY A 549 -5.34 -10.21 7.40
CA GLY A 549 -6.73 -9.92 7.74
C GLY A 549 -7.62 -9.83 6.51
N LEU A 550 -7.16 -9.18 5.42
CA LEU A 550 -7.93 -9.05 4.18
C LEU A 550 -8.19 -10.44 3.58
N VAL A 551 -7.14 -11.26 3.44
CA VAL A 551 -7.26 -12.62 2.89
C VAL A 551 -8.24 -13.45 3.71
N LEU A 552 -8.16 -13.38 5.04
CA LEU A 552 -8.99 -14.17 5.94
C LEU A 552 -10.46 -13.75 5.84
N VAL A 553 -10.77 -12.45 5.83
CA VAL A 553 -12.15 -11.95 5.65
C VAL A 553 -12.69 -12.28 4.26
N SER A 554 -11.91 -12.05 3.21
CA SER A 554 -12.31 -12.32 1.83
C SER A 554 -12.63 -13.80 1.63
N THR A 555 -11.78 -14.69 2.08
CA THR A 555 -11.98 -16.14 1.94
C THR A 555 -13.17 -16.65 2.77
N ALA A 556 -13.33 -16.16 4.00
CA ALA A 556 -14.45 -16.52 4.87
C ALA A 556 -15.81 -16.08 4.27
N VAL A 557 -15.90 -14.84 3.78
CA VAL A 557 -17.13 -14.35 3.15
C VAL A 557 -17.39 -15.04 1.82
N MET A 558 -16.35 -15.27 1.00
CA MET A 558 -16.46 -16.02 -0.25
C MET A 558 -17.09 -17.40 -0.05
N LEU A 559 -16.61 -18.14 0.94
CA LEU A 559 -17.15 -19.44 1.32
C LEU A 559 -18.56 -19.34 1.89
N SER A 560 -18.82 -18.31 2.72
CA SER A 560 -20.15 -18.06 3.28
C SER A 560 -21.20 -17.86 2.21
N LEU A 561 -20.89 -17.12 1.12
CA LEU A 561 -21.81 -16.90 -0.01
C LEU A 561 -22.24 -18.21 -0.67
N VAL A 562 -21.30 -19.14 -0.88
CA VAL A 562 -21.58 -20.47 -1.46
C VAL A 562 -22.47 -21.27 -0.51
N PHE A 563 -22.12 -21.30 0.78
CA PHE A 563 -22.84 -22.10 1.76
C PHE A 563 -24.21 -21.54 2.15
N TRP A 564 -24.44 -20.23 2.06
CA TRP A 564 -25.78 -19.66 2.24
C TRP A 564 -26.78 -20.19 1.24
N VAL A 565 -26.37 -20.33 -0.03
CA VAL A 565 -27.23 -20.88 -1.09
C VAL A 565 -27.51 -22.36 -0.85
N VAL A 566 -26.48 -23.13 -0.47
CA VAL A 566 -26.61 -24.57 -0.17
C VAL A 566 -27.52 -24.80 1.04
N TYR A 567 -27.28 -24.11 2.16
CA TYR A 567 -28.05 -24.25 3.38
C TYR A 567 -29.52 -23.81 3.21
N ALA A 568 -29.75 -22.65 2.58
CA ALA A 568 -31.11 -22.16 2.31
C ALA A 568 -31.90 -23.12 1.40
N ARG A 569 -31.21 -23.80 0.46
CA ARG A 569 -31.82 -24.83 -0.39
C ARG A 569 -32.16 -26.10 0.40
N GLU A 570 -31.22 -26.67 1.15
CA GLU A 570 -31.44 -27.89 1.95
C GLU A 570 -32.53 -27.69 3.01
N ARG A 571 -32.59 -26.51 3.65
CA ARG A 571 -33.66 -26.15 4.58
C ARG A 571 -35.03 -26.23 3.93
N ARG A 572 -35.21 -25.72 2.72
CA ARG A 572 -36.50 -25.81 2.01
C ARG A 572 -36.85 -27.27 1.72
N HIS A 573 -35.90 -28.07 1.27
CA HIS A 573 -36.15 -29.49 1.03
C HIS A 573 -36.61 -30.20 2.30
N ARG A 574 -36.05 -29.85 3.47
CA ARG A 574 -36.53 -30.33 4.78
C ARG A 574 -37.98 -29.94 5.06
N VAL A 575 -38.35 -28.67 4.87
CA VAL A 575 -39.73 -28.19 5.11
C VAL A 575 -40.71 -28.87 4.15
N TYR A 576 -40.40 -28.87 2.84
CA TYR A 576 -41.24 -29.53 1.84
C TYR A 576 -41.40 -31.04 2.10
N THR A 577 -40.33 -31.73 2.50
CA THR A 577 -40.40 -33.17 2.83
C THR A 577 -41.23 -33.41 4.10
N LYS A 578 -41.15 -32.52 5.11
CA LYS A 578 -41.99 -32.58 6.31
C LYS A 578 -43.47 -32.37 5.98
N ASP A 579 -43.79 -31.33 5.19
CA ASP A 579 -45.17 -31.01 4.81
C ASP A 579 -45.76 -32.13 3.92
N TYR A 580 -44.97 -32.64 2.96
CA TYR A 580 -45.35 -33.78 2.11
C TYR A 580 -45.64 -35.03 2.93
N ASN A 581 -44.75 -35.38 3.87
CA ASN A 581 -44.93 -36.53 4.76
C ASN A 581 -46.17 -36.35 5.65
N ALA A 582 -46.38 -35.16 6.24
CA ALA A 582 -47.55 -34.87 7.07
C ALA A 582 -48.86 -35.04 6.30
N MET A 583 -48.93 -34.53 5.06
CA MET A 583 -50.13 -34.60 4.21
C MET A 583 -50.43 -36.02 3.69
N HIS A 584 -49.42 -36.90 3.56
CA HIS A 584 -49.61 -38.29 3.13
C HIS A 584 -49.77 -39.30 4.28
N SER A 585 -49.53 -38.90 5.54
CA SER A 585 -49.81 -39.73 6.72
C SER A 585 -51.28 -39.73 7.18
N GLU A 586 -52.14 -38.87 6.62
CA GLU A 586 -53.56 -38.75 6.98
C GLU A 586 -54.54 -39.49 6.03
N ALA A 587 -54.06 -40.29 5.07
CA ALA A 587 -54.96 -41.10 4.24
C ALA A 587 -55.64 -42.20 5.11
N PRO A 588 -56.99 -42.28 5.17
CA PRO A 588 -57.66 -43.31 5.94
C PRO A 588 -57.32 -44.68 5.34
N ARG A 589 -56.87 -45.63 6.18
CA ARG A 589 -56.86 -47.05 5.81
C ARG A 589 -58.30 -47.47 5.61
N ASP A 590 -58.74 -47.56 4.36
CA ASP A 590 -59.97 -48.25 4.01
C ASP A 590 -59.87 -49.68 4.56
N LYS A 591 -60.68 -49.95 5.60
CA LYS A 591 -60.94 -51.32 6.04
C LYS A 591 -61.80 -51.95 4.96
N GLY A 592 -61.22 -52.87 4.20
CA GLY A 592 -61.97 -53.69 3.25
C GLY A 592 -63.12 -54.43 3.94
N PRO A 593 -64.27 -54.61 3.26
CA PRO A 593 -65.37 -55.37 3.81
C PRO A 593 -65.06 -56.88 3.80
N LEU A 594 -65.55 -57.56 4.83
CA LEU A 594 -65.61 -59.02 4.98
C LEU A 594 -66.38 -59.69 3.84
#